data_AF-A0A2A2FCC3-F1
#
_entry.id   AF-A0A2A2FCC3-F1
#
_cell.length_a   1.000
_cell.length_b   1.000
_cell.length_c   1.000
_cell.angle_alpha   90.00
_cell.angle_beta   90.00
_cell.angle_gamma   90.00
#
_symmetry.space_group_name_H-M   'P 1'
#
loop_
_entity.id
_entity.type
_entity.pdbx_description
1 polymer ?
#
loop_
_entity_poly.entity_id
_entity_poly.type
_entity_poly.pdbx_seq_one_letter_code
_entity_poly.pdbx_strand_id
1 'polypeptide(L)'
;MLKCNEVTALASDWLDSELTFTERMRIQVHLLMCRHCRNFVDGMAATRNAVRAGIPEEAPYTADLETRIQNRLDQRLTGEAIRAEPSQAHASAGNDRVFQPVGDSDDARVQAVFADIRDHEGYVPNLFRSYAHNPEQLEQVWGRVRSLMFGGRLSATLKNAIATLISQDNGCDYCVYHHHRMLCRLGINTNTLKRFLATAQADFLDEREQALLRLVREANRNPHQVPPELLEEARAAGADDDNIIEAMSVMELYAGFNRLLDSFRIPIESEFADAQGSSL
;
A
#
# COMPACT_ATOMS: atom_id res chain seq x y z
N MET A 1 -40.61 -10.42 -0.41
CA MET A 1 -39.57 -9.55 -0.99
C MET A 1 -38.22 -10.09 -0.52
N LEU A 2 -37.24 -10.27 -1.41
CA LEU A 2 -35.91 -10.76 -1.03
C LEU A 2 -35.16 -9.72 -0.19
N LYS A 3 -34.32 -10.18 0.74
CA LYS A 3 -33.28 -9.39 1.40
C LYS A 3 -32.04 -9.31 0.50
N CYS A 4 -31.20 -8.29 0.70
CA CYS A 4 -30.01 -8.08 -0.13
C CYS A 4 -29.06 -9.29 -0.12
N ASN A 5 -28.89 -9.96 1.03
CA ASN A 5 -28.05 -11.16 1.14
C ASN A 5 -28.61 -12.38 0.37
N GLU A 6 -29.94 -12.48 0.25
CA GLU A 6 -30.59 -13.51 -0.58
C GLU A 6 -30.40 -13.21 -2.07
N VAL A 7 -30.40 -11.93 -2.46
CA VAL A 7 -30.09 -11.53 -3.84
C VAL A 7 -28.64 -11.78 -4.20
N THR A 8 -27.70 -11.53 -3.29
CA THR A 8 -26.28 -11.84 -3.54
C THR A 8 -26.03 -13.34 -3.68
N ALA A 9 -26.76 -14.17 -2.92
CA ALA A 9 -26.65 -15.63 -3.01
C ALA A 9 -27.18 -16.20 -4.34
N LEU A 10 -28.21 -15.57 -4.93
CA LEU A 10 -28.84 -16.02 -6.18
C LEU A 10 -28.32 -15.30 -7.44
N ALA A 11 -27.35 -14.40 -7.29
CA ALA A 11 -26.95 -13.50 -8.37
C ALA A 11 -26.18 -14.19 -9.51
N SER A 12 -25.41 -15.24 -9.23
CA SER A 12 -24.74 -16.02 -10.27
C SER A 12 -25.77 -16.78 -11.11
N ASP A 13 -26.64 -17.54 -10.46
CA ASP A 13 -27.72 -18.31 -11.08
C ASP A 13 -28.68 -17.41 -11.88
N TRP A 14 -28.91 -16.18 -11.41
CA TRP A 14 -29.64 -15.14 -12.15
C TRP A 14 -28.94 -14.77 -13.47
N LEU A 15 -27.62 -14.58 -13.44
CA LEU A 15 -26.81 -14.27 -14.63
C LEU A 15 -26.64 -15.47 -15.56
N ASP A 16 -26.66 -16.70 -15.04
CA ASP A 16 -26.61 -17.96 -15.79
C ASP A 16 -28.00 -18.41 -16.28
N SER A 17 -29.06 -17.68 -15.92
CA SER A 17 -30.44 -17.99 -16.29
C SER A 17 -30.98 -19.32 -15.74
N GLU A 18 -30.40 -19.81 -14.65
CA GLU A 18 -30.69 -21.10 -14.01
C GLU A 18 -31.81 -21.04 -12.96
N LEU A 19 -32.30 -19.84 -12.65
CA LEU A 19 -33.37 -19.64 -11.67
C LEU A 19 -34.76 -20.01 -12.18
N THR A 20 -35.61 -20.46 -11.24
CA THR A 20 -37.04 -20.68 -11.52
C THR A 20 -37.76 -19.36 -11.85
N PHE A 21 -38.91 -19.44 -12.52
CA PHE A 21 -39.71 -18.27 -12.88
C PHE A 21 -40.05 -17.39 -11.66
N THR A 22 -40.40 -18.00 -10.53
CA THR A 22 -40.76 -17.28 -9.31
C THR A 22 -39.56 -16.57 -8.68
N GLU A 23 -38.39 -17.20 -8.67
CA GLU A 23 -37.14 -16.58 -8.18
C GLU A 23 -36.70 -15.44 -9.07
N ARG A 24 -36.85 -15.61 -10.38
CA ARG A 24 -36.56 -14.58 -11.38
C ARG A 24 -37.40 -13.32 -11.11
N MET A 25 -38.71 -13.48 -10.96
CA MET A 25 -39.59 -12.36 -10.64
C MET A 25 -39.21 -11.67 -9.31
N ARG A 26 -38.82 -12.44 -8.28
CA ARG A 26 -38.43 -11.90 -6.98
C ARG A 26 -37.13 -11.09 -7.04
N ILE A 27 -36.14 -11.55 -7.78
CA ILE A 27 -34.88 -10.81 -7.98
C ILE A 27 -35.15 -9.56 -8.81
N GLN A 28 -35.90 -9.66 -9.91
CA GLN A 28 -36.19 -8.52 -10.77
C GLN A 28 -36.87 -7.37 -10.02
N VAL A 29 -37.86 -7.68 -9.17
CA VAL A 29 -38.52 -6.70 -8.29
C VAL A 29 -37.52 -6.10 -7.29
N HIS A 30 -36.64 -6.90 -6.69
CA HIS A 30 -35.65 -6.38 -5.75
C HIS A 30 -34.62 -5.47 -6.43
N LEU A 31 -34.11 -5.87 -7.60
CA LEU A 31 -33.17 -5.06 -8.36
C LEU A 31 -33.80 -3.73 -8.77
N LEU A 32 -35.09 -3.71 -9.12
CA LEU A 32 -35.83 -2.47 -9.39
C LEU A 32 -35.81 -1.49 -8.21
N MET A 33 -35.85 -1.99 -6.97
CA MET A 33 -35.98 -1.18 -5.75
C MET A 33 -34.65 -0.91 -5.02
N CYS A 34 -33.63 -1.73 -5.23
CA CYS A 34 -32.36 -1.65 -4.52
C CYS A 34 -31.19 -1.32 -5.45
N ARG A 35 -30.71 -0.08 -5.40
CA ARG A 35 -29.56 0.40 -6.19
C ARG A 35 -28.28 -0.39 -5.92
N HIS A 36 -28.03 -0.78 -4.66
CA HIS A 36 -26.81 -1.52 -4.29
C HIS A 36 -26.76 -2.91 -4.90
N CYS A 37 -27.88 -3.66 -4.83
CA CYS A 37 -27.96 -4.98 -5.45
C CYS A 37 -27.90 -4.89 -6.98
N ARG A 38 -28.43 -3.83 -7.59
CA ARG A 38 -28.30 -3.60 -9.04
C ARG A 38 -26.84 -3.41 -9.45
N ASN A 39 -26.13 -2.50 -8.78
CA ASN A 39 -24.71 -2.27 -9.03
C ASN A 39 -23.86 -3.55 -8.84
N PHE A 40 -24.19 -4.35 -7.84
CA PHE A 40 -23.51 -5.62 -7.57
C PHE A 40 -23.71 -6.64 -8.71
N VAL A 41 -24.95 -6.84 -9.16
CA VAL A 41 -25.27 -7.76 -10.27
C VAL A 41 -24.65 -7.28 -11.58
N ASP A 42 -24.72 -5.97 -11.86
CA ASP A 42 -24.11 -5.36 -13.06
C ASP A 42 -22.58 -5.49 -13.06
N GLY A 43 -21.95 -5.31 -11.89
CA GLY A 43 -20.51 -5.51 -11.72
C GLY A 43 -20.07 -6.95 -12.00
N MET A 44 -20.77 -7.93 -11.45
CA MET A 44 -20.48 -9.35 -11.77
C MET A 44 -20.71 -9.68 -13.24
N ALA A 45 -21.77 -9.13 -13.86
CA ALA A 45 -21.99 -9.30 -15.29
C ALA A 45 -20.83 -8.73 -16.12
N ALA A 46 -20.34 -7.54 -15.76
CA ALA A 46 -19.20 -6.90 -16.41
C ALA A 46 -17.91 -7.72 -16.27
N THR A 47 -17.59 -8.18 -15.06
CA THR A 47 -16.42 -9.06 -14.82
C THR A 47 -16.53 -10.36 -15.60
N ARG A 48 -17.72 -10.99 -15.62
CA ARG A 48 -17.94 -12.23 -16.37
C ARG A 48 -17.81 -12.03 -17.87
N ASN A 49 -18.30 -10.91 -18.40
CA ASN A 49 -18.14 -10.56 -19.81
C ASN A 49 -16.67 -10.28 -20.16
N ALA A 50 -15.92 -9.61 -19.30
CA ALA A 50 -14.48 -9.38 -19.49
C ALA A 50 -13.67 -10.69 -19.50
N VAL A 51 -14.01 -11.63 -18.61
CA VAL A 51 -13.36 -12.96 -18.57
C VAL A 51 -13.77 -13.84 -19.76
N ARG A 52 -15.06 -13.84 -20.14
CA ARG A 52 -15.57 -14.63 -21.28
C ARG A 52 -15.15 -14.07 -22.64
N ALA A 53 -14.92 -12.77 -22.76
CA ALA A 53 -14.45 -12.15 -23.99
C ALA A 53 -12.98 -12.48 -24.32
N GLY A 54 -12.22 -12.99 -23.34
CA GLY A 54 -10.76 -13.06 -23.43
C GLY A 54 -10.16 -11.66 -23.42
N ILE A 55 -9.01 -11.47 -22.78
CA ILE A 55 -8.26 -10.21 -22.92
C ILE A 55 -7.69 -10.21 -24.34
N PRO A 56 -8.09 -9.29 -25.25
CA PRO A 56 -7.52 -9.24 -26.58
C PRO A 56 -6.04 -8.86 -26.48
N GLU A 57 -5.19 -9.59 -27.20
CA GLU A 57 -3.73 -9.42 -27.15
C GLU A 57 -3.26 -8.05 -27.68
N GLU A 58 -4.12 -7.34 -28.43
CA GLU A 58 -3.93 -5.94 -28.81
C GLU A 58 -5.24 -5.17 -28.63
N ALA A 59 -5.30 -4.32 -27.60
CA ALA A 59 -6.38 -3.35 -27.46
C ALA A 59 -6.22 -2.24 -28.52
N PRO A 60 -7.26 -1.87 -29.28
CA PRO A 60 -7.12 -0.88 -30.33
C PRO A 60 -6.84 0.51 -29.72
N TYR A 61 -5.73 1.11 -30.16
CA TYR A 61 -5.37 2.49 -29.90
C TYR A 61 -6.43 3.39 -30.57
N THR A 62 -7.39 3.90 -29.77
CA THR A 62 -8.47 4.74 -30.30
C THR A 62 -7.98 6.17 -30.53
N ALA A 63 -8.52 6.85 -31.54
CA ALA A 63 -8.18 8.25 -31.83
C ALA A 63 -8.44 9.19 -30.64
N ASP A 64 -9.39 8.85 -29.75
CA ASP A 64 -9.62 9.55 -28.48
C ASP A 64 -8.45 9.38 -27.51
N LEU A 65 -7.92 8.16 -27.40
CA LEU A 65 -6.75 7.87 -26.58
C LEU A 65 -5.49 8.56 -27.12
N GLU A 66 -5.31 8.55 -28.44
CA GLU A 66 -4.22 9.25 -29.11
C GLU A 66 -4.27 10.76 -28.86
N THR A 67 -5.46 11.36 -28.99
CA THR A 67 -5.68 12.78 -28.69
C THR A 67 -5.40 13.11 -27.22
N ARG A 68 -5.80 12.23 -26.29
CA ARG A 68 -5.55 12.42 -24.85
C ARG A 68 -4.08 12.25 -24.48
N ILE A 69 -3.36 11.35 -25.15
CA ILE A 69 -1.92 11.16 -24.97
C ILE A 69 -1.17 12.37 -25.53
N GLN A 70 -1.53 12.83 -26.74
CA GLN A 70 -0.91 13.99 -27.37
C GLN A 70 -1.14 15.26 -26.55
N ASN A 71 -2.37 15.50 -26.07
CA ASN A 71 -2.67 16.64 -25.19
C ASN A 71 -1.89 16.61 -23.87
N ARG A 72 -1.67 15.43 -23.26
CA ARG A 72 -0.85 15.31 -22.05
C ARG A 72 0.64 15.49 -22.31
N LEU A 73 1.11 15.04 -23.47
CA LEU A 73 2.50 15.24 -23.89
C LEU A 73 2.76 16.72 -24.19
N ASP A 74 1.87 17.39 -24.91
CA ASP A 74 1.97 18.81 -25.23
C ASP A 74 1.93 19.66 -23.94
N GLN A 75 1.04 19.36 -22.99
CA GLN A 75 1.00 20.02 -21.67
C GLN A 75 2.28 19.85 -20.85
N ARG A 76 2.99 18.73 -21.03
CA ARG A 76 4.26 18.45 -20.36
C ARG A 76 5.45 19.09 -21.07
N LEU A 77 5.36 19.28 -22.39
CA LEU A 77 6.43 19.84 -23.22
C LEU A 77 6.41 21.38 -23.25
N THR A 78 5.25 22.03 -23.11
CA THR A 78 5.14 23.51 -23.13
C THR A 78 5.35 24.17 -21.76
N GLY A 79 5.49 23.39 -20.67
CA GLY A 79 5.73 23.92 -19.33
C GLY A 79 4.54 24.66 -18.69
N GLU A 80 3.36 24.60 -19.30
CA GLU A 80 2.16 25.32 -18.82
C GLU A 80 1.44 24.61 -17.66
N ALA A 81 1.78 23.34 -17.38
CA ALA A 81 1.20 22.57 -16.27
C ALA A 81 1.50 23.14 -14.86
N ILE A 82 2.41 24.11 -14.73
CA ILE A 82 2.69 24.79 -13.46
C ILE A 82 1.68 25.93 -13.18
N ARG A 83 0.84 26.35 -14.16
CA ARG A 83 -0.02 27.55 -14.02
C ARG A 83 -1.51 27.36 -14.33
N ALA A 84 -1.96 26.18 -14.74
CA ALA A 84 -3.39 25.98 -15.02
C ALA A 84 -4.15 25.56 -13.74
N GLU A 85 -5.17 26.35 -13.36
CA GLU A 85 -6.11 25.95 -12.30
C GLU A 85 -6.84 24.63 -12.67
N PRO A 86 -7.16 23.77 -11.68
CA PRO A 86 -7.72 22.45 -11.96
C PRO A 86 -9.09 22.54 -12.65
N SER A 87 -9.25 21.83 -13.78
CA SER A 87 -10.52 21.80 -14.51
C SER A 87 -11.57 20.94 -13.80
N GLN A 88 -12.79 21.48 -13.69
CA GLN A 88 -13.92 20.94 -12.93
C GLN A 88 -14.68 19.80 -13.64
N ALA A 89 -13.99 18.84 -14.27
CA ALA A 89 -14.67 17.77 -15.00
C ALA A 89 -14.08 16.38 -14.70
N HIS A 90 -14.34 15.90 -13.48
CA HIS A 90 -14.79 14.54 -13.13
C HIS A 90 -14.82 14.41 -11.59
N ALA A 91 -15.70 15.17 -10.95
CA ALA A 91 -16.04 14.98 -9.54
C ALA A 91 -17.01 13.78 -9.40
N SER A 92 -16.49 12.56 -9.50
CA SER A 92 -17.00 11.51 -8.62
C SER A 92 -16.31 11.72 -7.27
N ALA A 93 -17.04 12.21 -6.27
CA ALA A 93 -16.48 12.38 -4.94
C ALA A 93 -15.82 11.08 -4.45
N GLY A 94 -14.49 11.08 -4.34
CA GLY A 94 -13.69 9.92 -3.94
C GLY A 94 -12.18 10.22 -3.88
N ASN A 95 -11.74 10.87 -2.80
CA ASN A 95 -10.35 10.97 -2.29
C ASN A 95 -9.35 11.98 -2.93
N ASP A 96 -9.73 13.24 -3.12
CA ASP A 96 -8.78 14.38 -3.12
C ASP A 96 -8.31 14.75 -1.68
N ARG A 97 -8.11 13.74 -0.82
CA ARG A 97 -7.74 13.95 0.58
C ARG A 97 -6.23 13.85 0.72
N VAL A 98 -5.50 14.85 0.25
CA VAL A 98 -4.08 15.01 0.61
C VAL A 98 -4.04 15.58 2.02
N PHE A 99 -3.74 14.74 3.00
CA PHE A 99 -3.47 15.21 4.36
C PHE A 99 -2.21 16.05 4.33
N GLN A 100 -2.28 17.27 4.87
CA GLN A 100 -1.18 18.23 4.82
C GLN A 100 -0.21 17.96 5.99
N PRO A 101 1.03 17.52 5.73
CA PRO A 101 2.02 17.36 6.79
C PRO A 101 2.37 18.73 7.40
N VAL A 102 2.65 18.76 8.70
CA VAL A 102 3.10 20.00 9.36
C VAL A 102 4.48 20.40 8.83
N GLY A 103 4.63 21.68 8.50
CA GLY A 103 5.92 22.30 8.21
C GLY A 103 6.79 22.41 9.46
N ASP A 104 7.52 23.52 9.60
CA ASP A 104 8.19 23.81 10.87
C ASP A 104 7.16 24.24 11.91
N SER A 105 7.41 23.86 13.18
CA SER A 105 6.51 24.11 14.31
C SER A 105 7.23 24.93 15.37
N ASP A 106 6.50 25.85 16.01
CA ASP A 106 6.97 26.61 17.19
C ASP A 106 6.76 25.85 18.51
N ASP A 107 6.11 24.68 18.47
CA ASP A 107 5.95 23.81 19.64
C ASP A 107 7.28 23.12 20.00
N ALA A 108 7.80 23.42 21.20
CA ALA A 108 9.06 22.89 21.69
C ALA A 108 9.12 21.35 21.73
N ARG A 109 7.99 20.67 21.97
CA ARG A 109 7.90 19.20 21.95
C ARG A 109 8.08 18.66 20.54
N VAL A 110 7.39 19.26 19.57
CA VAL A 110 7.52 18.89 18.15
C VAL A 110 8.95 19.13 17.67
N GLN A 111 9.54 20.28 18.01
CA GLN A 111 10.92 20.61 17.66
C GLN A 111 11.92 19.58 18.23
N ALA A 112 11.75 19.17 19.49
CA ALA A 112 12.60 18.18 20.13
C ALA A 112 12.51 16.81 19.44
N VAL A 113 11.30 16.34 19.12
CA VAL A 113 11.12 15.07 18.39
C VAL A 113 11.68 15.16 16.97
N PHE A 114 11.44 16.26 16.26
CA PHE A 114 12.00 16.47 14.93
C PHE A 114 13.52 16.51 14.91
N ALA A 115 14.16 17.06 15.96
CA ALA A 115 15.61 17.00 16.12
C ALA A 115 16.10 15.55 16.26
N ASP A 116 15.49 14.77 17.15
CA ASP A 116 15.85 13.35 17.35
C ASP A 116 15.63 12.50 16.09
N ILE A 117 14.55 12.76 15.33
CA ILE A 117 14.31 12.12 14.02
C ILE A 117 15.44 12.46 13.05
N ARG A 118 15.86 13.73 12.94
CA ARG A 118 16.95 14.13 12.02
C ARG A 118 18.27 13.46 12.38
N ASP A 119 18.55 13.27 13.66
CA ASP A 119 19.78 12.61 14.12
C ASP A 119 19.86 11.14 13.67
N HIS A 120 18.72 10.47 13.52
CA HIS A 120 18.64 9.06 13.11
C HIS A 120 18.41 8.86 11.60
N GLU A 121 17.55 9.68 10.98
CA GLU A 121 17.09 9.51 9.58
C GLU A 121 17.76 10.49 8.59
N GLY A 122 18.32 11.59 9.11
CA GLY A 122 18.91 12.70 8.34
C GLY A 122 17.92 13.77 7.87
N TYR A 123 16.61 13.54 8.02
CA TYR A 123 15.52 14.45 7.69
C TYR A 123 14.28 14.05 8.49
N VAL A 124 13.19 14.83 8.42
CA VAL A 124 11.91 14.47 9.07
C VAL A 124 10.92 14.00 8.01
N PRO A 125 10.62 12.69 7.92
CA PRO A 125 9.63 12.16 7.01
C PRO A 125 8.23 12.78 7.18
N ASN A 126 7.51 12.92 6.06
CA ASN A 126 6.14 13.40 6.02
C ASN A 126 5.16 12.56 6.86
N LEU A 127 5.48 11.29 7.12
CA LEU A 127 4.78 10.48 8.13
C LEU A 127 4.79 11.15 9.51
N PHE A 128 5.97 11.55 10.02
CA PHE A 128 6.09 12.17 11.34
C PHE A 128 5.59 13.60 11.34
N ARG A 129 5.79 14.34 10.24
CA ARG A 129 5.15 15.65 10.05
C ARG A 129 3.63 15.56 10.09
N SER A 130 3.05 14.44 9.68
CA SER A 130 1.61 14.22 9.78
C SER A 130 1.16 13.96 11.22
N TYR A 131 1.94 13.22 12.00
CA TYR A 131 1.66 13.06 13.44
C TYR A 131 1.88 14.34 14.25
N ALA A 132 2.69 15.29 13.77
CA ALA A 132 2.99 16.54 14.45
C ALA A 132 1.77 17.46 14.67
N HIS A 133 0.63 17.20 14.01
CA HIS A 133 -0.65 17.82 14.37
C HIS A 133 -1.08 17.49 15.82
N ASN A 134 -0.54 16.43 16.41
CA ASN A 134 -0.70 16.05 17.80
C ASN A 134 0.67 15.69 18.42
N PRO A 135 1.31 16.61 19.18
CA PRO A 135 2.64 16.40 19.74
C PRO A 135 2.78 15.14 20.61
N GLU A 136 1.73 14.77 21.35
CA GLU A 136 1.75 13.56 22.17
C GLU A 136 1.77 12.29 21.32
N GLN A 137 0.96 12.24 20.25
CA GLN A 137 1.00 11.11 19.31
C GLN A 137 2.32 11.04 18.56
N LEU A 138 2.89 12.19 18.17
CA LEU A 138 4.22 12.25 17.55
C LEU A 138 5.29 11.62 18.44
N GLU A 139 5.33 11.98 19.73
CA GLU A 139 6.27 11.40 20.70
C GLU A 139 6.09 9.88 20.84
N GLN A 140 4.85 9.40 20.97
CA GLN A 140 4.55 7.98 21.10
C GLN A 140 4.97 7.19 19.85
N VAL A 141 4.63 7.70 18.67
CA VAL A 141 4.94 7.06 17.39
C VAL A 141 6.44 7.06 17.14
N TRP A 142 7.12 8.18 17.37
CA TRP A 142 8.58 8.24 17.23
C TRP A 142 9.28 7.35 18.24
N GLY A 143 8.88 7.35 19.51
CA GLY A 143 9.46 6.47 20.53
C GLY A 143 9.37 4.99 20.14
N ARG A 144 8.23 4.60 19.55
CA ARG A 144 8.02 3.25 19.01
C ARG A 144 8.95 2.94 17.84
N VAL A 145 9.03 3.83 16.85
CA VAL A 145 9.94 3.67 15.69
C VAL A 145 11.40 3.62 16.15
N ARG A 146 11.81 4.54 17.01
CA ARG A 146 13.18 4.63 17.52
C ARG A 146 13.58 3.34 18.24
N SER A 147 12.75 2.86 19.16
CA SER A 147 13.01 1.62 19.89
C SER A 147 13.09 0.41 18.95
N LEU A 148 12.18 0.31 17.99
CA LEU A 148 12.04 -0.89 17.18
C LEU A 148 12.97 -0.91 15.97
N MET A 149 13.17 0.20 15.27
CA MET A 149 13.98 0.26 14.04
C MET A 149 15.46 0.51 14.31
N PHE A 150 15.79 1.23 15.39
CA PHE A 150 17.17 1.59 15.74
C PHE A 150 17.70 0.88 17.01
N GLY A 151 16.83 0.20 17.76
CA GLY A 151 17.21 -0.67 18.88
C GLY A 151 17.07 -2.16 18.55
N GLY A 152 16.88 -3.01 19.56
CA GLY A 152 16.52 -4.42 19.40
C GLY A 152 17.66 -5.36 18.99
N ARG A 153 17.31 -6.61 18.64
CA ARG A 153 18.24 -7.71 18.35
C ARG A 153 18.32 -8.07 16.87
N LEU A 154 17.34 -7.66 16.06
CA LEU A 154 17.36 -7.89 14.62
C LEU A 154 18.21 -6.84 13.90
N SER A 155 18.82 -7.24 12.79
CA SER A 155 19.64 -6.32 11.99
C SER A 155 18.76 -5.21 11.36
N ALA A 156 19.34 -4.03 11.17
CA ALA A 156 18.68 -2.95 10.44
C ALA A 156 18.29 -3.40 9.01
N THR A 157 19.10 -4.26 8.38
CA THR A 157 18.84 -4.82 7.05
C THR A 157 17.57 -5.66 7.05
N LEU A 158 17.39 -6.60 7.97
CA LEU A 158 16.16 -7.40 8.07
C LEU A 158 14.94 -6.52 8.35
N LYS A 159 15.04 -5.56 9.28
CA LYS A 159 13.91 -4.68 9.63
C LYS A 159 13.42 -3.88 8.43
N ASN A 160 14.36 -3.32 7.66
CA ASN A 160 14.01 -2.59 6.44
C ASN A 160 13.53 -3.53 5.32
N ALA A 161 14.03 -4.76 5.22
CA ALA A 161 13.53 -5.75 4.26
C ALA A 161 12.07 -6.15 4.57
N ILE A 162 11.74 -6.37 5.84
CA ILE A 162 10.36 -6.59 6.30
C ILE A 162 9.50 -5.38 5.92
N ALA A 163 9.92 -4.17 6.31
CA ALA A 163 9.16 -2.95 6.04
C ALA A 163 8.92 -2.75 4.55
N THR A 164 9.92 -2.96 3.69
CA THR A 164 9.78 -2.90 2.22
C THR A 164 8.78 -3.92 1.70
N LEU A 165 8.92 -5.20 2.07
CA LEU A 165 8.13 -6.29 1.48
C LEU A 165 6.67 -6.25 1.91
N ILE A 166 6.42 -5.96 3.19
CA ILE A 166 5.07 -5.78 3.72
C ILE A 166 4.39 -4.57 3.07
N SER A 167 5.14 -3.48 2.90
CA SER A 167 4.60 -2.28 2.24
C SER A 167 4.28 -2.51 0.77
N GLN A 168 5.08 -3.33 0.07
CA GLN A 168 4.78 -3.75 -1.30
C GLN A 168 3.48 -4.57 -1.35
N ASP A 169 3.34 -5.57 -0.46
CA ASP A 169 2.14 -6.40 -0.39
C ASP A 169 0.88 -5.57 -0.05
N ASN A 170 1.04 -4.50 0.72
CA ASN A 170 -0.02 -3.58 1.12
C ASN A 170 -0.25 -2.42 0.13
N GLY A 171 0.53 -2.30 -0.95
CA GLY A 171 0.39 -1.25 -1.95
C GLY A 171 0.83 0.15 -1.50
N CYS A 172 1.74 0.27 -0.52
CA CYS A 172 2.18 1.56 0.02
C CYS A 172 3.51 2.02 -0.61
N ASP A 173 3.41 2.80 -1.69
CA ASP A 173 4.57 3.33 -2.43
C ASP A 173 5.49 4.22 -1.56
N TYR A 174 4.91 4.99 -0.64
CA TYR A 174 5.68 5.81 0.31
C TYR A 174 6.65 4.91 1.10
N CYS A 175 6.13 3.91 1.83
CA CYS A 175 6.98 3.04 2.63
C CYS A 175 7.96 2.22 1.78
N VAL A 176 7.55 1.74 0.60
CA VAL A 176 8.46 1.05 -0.33
C VAL A 176 9.64 1.95 -0.69
N TYR A 177 9.39 3.22 -1.06
CA TYR A 177 10.43 4.18 -1.41
C TYR A 177 11.42 4.41 -0.26
N HIS A 178 10.90 4.72 0.93
CA HIS A 178 11.71 5.03 2.11
C HIS A 178 12.60 3.85 2.54
N HIS A 179 12.03 2.65 2.63
CA HIS A 179 12.78 1.48 3.08
C HIS A 179 13.71 0.92 2.01
N HIS A 180 13.35 1.03 0.72
CA HIS A 180 14.28 0.73 -0.37
C HIS A 180 15.52 1.63 -0.30
N ARG A 181 15.32 2.95 -0.09
CA ARG A 181 16.44 3.88 0.07
C ARG A 181 17.28 3.57 1.31
N MET A 182 16.67 3.15 2.41
CA MET A 182 17.41 2.73 3.60
C MET A 182 18.25 1.47 3.33
N LEU A 183 17.70 0.47 2.63
CA LEU A 183 18.46 -0.71 2.22
C LEU A 183 19.65 -0.35 1.31
N CYS A 184 19.49 0.62 0.39
CA CYS A 184 20.60 1.16 -0.38
C CYS A 184 21.68 1.79 0.51
N ARG A 185 21.29 2.58 1.53
CA ARG A 185 22.22 3.20 2.49
C ARG A 185 22.97 2.16 3.33
N LEU A 186 22.34 1.01 3.60
CA LEU A 186 22.94 -0.14 4.28
C LEU A 186 23.85 -0.98 3.36
N GLY A 187 24.04 -0.58 2.11
CA GLY A 187 24.98 -1.19 1.17
C GLY A 187 24.38 -2.24 0.24
N ILE A 188 23.07 -2.46 0.26
CA ILE A 188 22.41 -3.38 -0.67
C ILE A 188 22.27 -2.69 -2.02
N ASN A 189 22.87 -3.26 -3.06
CA ASN A 189 22.83 -2.66 -4.39
C ASN A 189 21.42 -2.73 -5.02
N THR A 190 21.13 -1.78 -5.91
CA THR A 190 19.82 -1.61 -6.54
C THR A 190 19.37 -2.81 -7.36
N ASN A 191 20.27 -3.52 -8.03
CA ASN A 191 19.92 -4.73 -8.80
C ASN A 191 19.45 -5.87 -7.89
N THR A 192 20.09 -6.05 -6.72
CA THR A 192 19.65 -7.00 -5.71
C THR A 192 18.29 -6.61 -5.15
N LEU A 193 18.05 -5.32 -4.88
CA LEU A 193 16.74 -4.85 -4.42
C LEU A 193 15.64 -4.99 -5.47
N LYS A 194 15.94 -4.77 -6.75
CA LYS A 194 15.00 -5.03 -7.86
C LYS A 194 14.60 -6.50 -7.91
N ARG A 195 15.56 -7.43 -7.79
CA ARG A 195 15.27 -8.86 -7.72
C ARG A 195 14.43 -9.19 -6.49
N PHE A 196 14.80 -8.68 -5.32
CA PHE A 196 14.05 -8.85 -4.09
C PHE A 196 12.60 -8.39 -4.22
N LEU A 197 12.34 -7.21 -4.78
CA LEU A 197 10.97 -6.73 -5.01
C LEU A 197 10.21 -7.57 -6.04
N ALA A 198 10.89 -8.16 -7.02
CA ALA A 198 10.25 -8.98 -8.05
C ALA A 198 9.94 -10.41 -7.57
N THR A 199 10.81 -11.01 -6.75
CA THR A 199 10.73 -12.43 -6.38
C THR A 199 10.40 -12.65 -4.90
N ALA A 200 10.52 -11.60 -4.08
CA ALA A 200 10.54 -11.65 -2.63
C ALA A 200 11.63 -12.55 -2.02
N GLN A 201 12.65 -12.89 -2.80
CA GLN A 201 13.82 -13.62 -2.31
C GLN A 201 14.86 -12.60 -1.86
N ALA A 202 15.22 -12.68 -0.58
CA ALA A 202 16.16 -11.78 0.06
C ALA A 202 17.52 -12.46 0.25
N ASP A 203 18.23 -12.73 -0.85
CA ASP A 203 19.52 -13.45 -0.84
C ASP A 203 20.63 -12.72 -0.05
N PHE A 204 20.39 -11.46 0.33
CA PHE A 204 21.26 -10.65 1.16
C PHE A 204 21.04 -10.83 2.67
N LEU A 205 20.08 -11.67 3.07
CA LEU A 205 19.79 -12.03 4.45
C LEU A 205 20.31 -13.43 4.76
N ASP A 206 20.65 -13.70 6.03
CA ASP A 206 21.01 -15.05 6.46
C ASP A 206 19.78 -16.00 6.53
N GLU A 207 20.01 -17.30 6.75
CA GLU A 207 18.93 -18.30 6.77
C GLU A 207 17.84 -18.00 7.82
N ARG A 208 18.24 -17.52 9.00
CA ARG A 208 17.34 -17.15 10.09
C ARG A 208 16.50 -15.94 9.72
N GLU A 209 17.13 -14.92 9.18
CA GLU A 209 16.48 -13.69 8.73
C GLU A 209 15.52 -13.96 7.56
N GLN A 210 15.88 -14.83 6.62
CA GLN A 210 15.00 -15.26 5.55
C GLN A 210 13.78 -16.03 6.09
N ALA A 211 13.96 -16.92 7.07
CA ALA A 211 12.86 -17.64 7.71
C ALA A 211 11.90 -16.69 8.44
N LEU A 212 12.43 -15.72 9.19
CA LEU A 212 11.64 -14.65 9.81
C LEU A 212 10.86 -13.83 8.78
N LEU A 213 11.49 -13.46 7.67
CA LEU A 213 10.83 -12.69 6.60
C LEU A 213 9.67 -13.46 5.97
N ARG A 214 9.81 -14.78 5.75
CA ARG A 214 8.73 -15.64 5.24
C ARG A 214 7.55 -15.69 6.21
N LEU A 215 7.81 -15.97 7.49
CA LEU A 215 6.80 -15.99 8.55
C LEU A 215 6.03 -14.67 8.61
N VAL A 216 6.77 -13.56 8.67
CA VAL A 216 6.21 -12.21 8.76
C VAL A 216 5.36 -11.86 7.55
N ARG A 217 5.83 -12.18 6.34
CA ARG A 217 5.09 -11.91 5.11
C ARG A 217 3.77 -12.66 5.07
N GLU A 218 3.78 -13.93 5.46
CA GLU A 218 2.55 -14.73 5.51
C GLU A 218 1.58 -14.19 6.56
N ALA A 219 2.08 -13.78 7.72
CA ALA A 219 1.26 -13.16 8.75
C ALA A 219 0.61 -11.84 8.32
N ASN A 220 1.28 -11.03 7.48
CA ASN A 220 0.67 -9.83 6.91
C ASN A 220 -0.44 -10.16 5.90
N ARG A 221 -0.23 -11.15 5.04
CA ARG A 221 -1.16 -11.53 3.98
C ARG A 221 -2.38 -12.27 4.51
N ASN A 222 -2.15 -13.26 5.38
CA ASN A 222 -3.14 -14.21 5.86
C ASN A 222 -3.00 -14.46 7.38
N PRO A 223 -3.25 -13.45 8.24
CA PRO A 223 -3.01 -13.56 9.69
C PRO A 223 -3.83 -14.68 10.37
N HIS A 224 -4.94 -15.12 9.77
CA HIS A 224 -5.78 -16.21 10.30
C HIS A 224 -5.34 -17.61 9.83
N GLN A 225 -4.37 -17.69 8.91
CA GLN A 225 -3.97 -18.93 8.26
C GLN A 225 -2.44 -19.07 8.18
N VAL A 226 -1.71 -18.47 9.13
CA VAL A 226 -0.25 -18.63 9.22
C VAL A 226 0.06 -20.10 9.49
N PRO A 227 0.72 -20.82 8.56
CA PRO A 227 1.06 -22.22 8.77
C PRO A 227 2.02 -22.37 9.96
N PRO A 228 1.79 -23.31 10.89
CA PRO A 228 2.68 -23.53 12.04
C PRO A 228 4.11 -23.85 11.62
N GLU A 229 4.30 -24.43 10.44
CA GLU A 229 5.59 -24.80 9.87
C GLU A 229 6.49 -23.58 9.68
N LEU A 230 5.96 -22.39 9.37
CA LEU A 230 6.77 -21.18 9.23
C LEU A 230 7.38 -20.72 10.55
N LEU A 231 6.65 -20.93 11.65
CA LEU A 231 7.16 -20.65 12.99
C LEU A 231 8.22 -21.68 13.40
N GLU A 232 8.01 -22.95 13.07
CA GLU A 232 8.96 -24.02 13.31
C GLU A 232 10.25 -23.84 12.48
N GLU A 233 10.14 -23.45 11.21
CA GLU A 233 11.28 -23.11 10.35
C GLU A 233 12.11 -21.97 10.93
N ALA A 234 11.47 -20.88 11.39
CA ALA A 234 12.18 -19.76 12.01
C ALA A 234 12.97 -20.21 13.24
N ARG A 235 12.36 -21.05 14.09
CA ARG A 235 13.03 -21.62 15.28
C ARG A 235 14.16 -22.58 14.91
N ALA A 236 13.96 -23.42 13.90
CA ALA A 236 14.98 -24.35 13.41
C ALA A 236 16.20 -23.59 12.85
N ALA A 237 15.98 -22.43 12.22
CA ALA A 237 17.02 -21.54 11.77
C ALA A 237 17.66 -20.70 12.91
N GLY A 238 17.24 -20.91 14.16
CA GLY A 238 17.84 -20.28 15.35
C GLY A 238 17.20 -18.96 15.79
N ALA A 239 16.00 -18.63 15.33
CA ALA A 239 15.24 -17.52 15.89
C ALA A 239 14.65 -17.89 17.26
N ASP A 240 14.91 -17.08 18.27
CA ASP A 240 14.22 -17.16 19.56
C ASP A 240 12.92 -16.34 19.56
N ASP A 241 12.14 -16.46 20.63
CA ASP A 241 10.85 -15.77 20.73
C ASP A 241 11.01 -14.23 20.71
N ASP A 242 12.13 -13.69 21.19
CA ASP A 242 12.46 -12.26 21.06
C ASP A 242 12.59 -11.86 19.59
N ASN A 243 13.35 -12.63 18.79
CA ASN A 243 13.50 -12.39 17.35
C ASN A 243 12.15 -12.45 16.62
N ILE A 244 11.31 -13.42 16.95
CA ILE A 244 10.00 -13.61 16.32
C ILE A 244 9.08 -12.43 16.65
N ILE A 245 8.98 -12.05 17.93
CA ILE A 245 8.13 -10.93 18.36
C ILE A 245 8.63 -9.61 17.79
N GLU A 246 9.94 -9.38 17.75
CA GLU A 246 10.52 -8.18 17.15
C GLU A 246 10.20 -8.09 15.65
N ALA A 247 10.35 -9.18 14.90
CA ALA A 247 10.03 -9.22 13.46
C ALA A 247 8.53 -8.98 13.20
N MET A 248 7.66 -9.61 13.99
CA MET A 248 6.21 -9.41 13.94
C MET A 248 5.81 -7.98 14.32
N SER A 249 6.51 -7.35 15.26
CA SER A 249 6.29 -5.96 15.65
C SER A 249 6.66 -4.99 14.53
N VAL A 250 7.72 -5.28 13.76
CA VAL A 250 8.08 -4.45 12.59
C VAL A 250 6.96 -4.53 11.54
N MET A 251 6.45 -5.74 11.28
CA MET A 251 5.33 -5.93 10.37
C MET A 251 4.09 -5.19 10.83
N GLU A 252 3.68 -5.33 12.09
CA GLU A 252 2.48 -4.66 12.59
C GLU A 252 2.62 -3.14 12.54
N LEU A 253 3.80 -2.60 12.88
CA LEU A 253 4.08 -1.17 12.79
C LEU A 253 3.86 -0.64 11.37
N TYR A 254 4.44 -1.31 10.37
CA TYR A 254 4.31 -0.87 8.98
C TYR A 254 2.96 -1.20 8.36
N ALA A 255 2.31 -2.29 8.73
CA ALA A 255 0.94 -2.56 8.33
C ALA A 255 -0.01 -1.44 8.81
N GLY A 256 0.23 -0.87 10.00
CA GLY A 256 -0.46 0.32 10.50
C GLY A 256 -0.13 1.58 9.70
N PHE A 257 1.16 1.88 9.50
CA PHE A 257 1.58 3.06 8.74
C PHE A 257 1.14 3.03 7.28
N ASN A 258 1.20 1.88 6.61
CA ASN A 258 0.77 1.72 5.22
C ASN A 258 -0.68 2.19 5.05
N ARG A 259 -1.57 1.76 5.96
CA ARG A 259 -2.98 2.15 5.95
C ARG A 259 -3.15 3.64 6.13
N LEU A 260 -2.43 4.24 7.08
CA LEU A 260 -2.47 5.68 7.33
C LEU A 260 -2.02 6.46 6.09
N LEU A 261 -0.82 6.16 5.59
CA LEU A 261 -0.17 6.84 4.49
C LEU A 261 -0.99 6.79 3.21
N ASP A 262 -1.52 5.61 2.87
CA ASP A 262 -2.33 5.42 1.67
C ASP A 262 -3.72 6.05 1.81
N SER A 263 -4.37 5.91 2.98
CA SER A 263 -5.68 6.53 3.26
C SER A 263 -5.66 8.05 3.15
N PHE A 264 -4.52 8.66 3.49
CA PHE A 264 -4.32 10.10 3.52
C PHE A 264 -3.48 10.65 2.36
N ARG A 265 -3.07 9.79 1.42
CA ARG A 265 -2.21 10.15 0.27
C ARG A 265 -1.06 11.07 0.67
N ILE A 266 -0.38 10.73 1.77
CA ILE A 266 0.75 11.51 2.28
C ILE A 266 1.86 11.47 1.22
N PRO A 267 2.33 12.63 0.71
CA PRO A 267 3.31 12.66 -0.36
C PRO A 267 4.69 12.26 0.14
N ILE A 268 5.50 11.67 -0.75
CA ILE A 268 6.95 11.59 -0.56
C ILE A 268 7.51 13.02 -0.46
N GLU A 269 8.59 13.19 0.30
CA GLU A 269 9.22 14.48 0.56
C GLU A 269 9.63 15.15 -0.74
N SER A 270 9.29 16.44 -0.86
CA SER A 270 9.59 17.27 -2.02
C SER A 270 11.09 17.31 -2.34
N GLU A 271 11.92 17.25 -1.31
CA GLU A 271 13.38 17.24 -1.40
C GLU A 271 13.93 16.03 -2.17
N PHE A 272 13.10 14.99 -2.38
CA PHE A 272 13.46 13.80 -3.14
C PHE A 272 12.93 13.81 -4.57
N ALA A 273 11.99 14.70 -4.89
CA ALA A 273 11.47 14.86 -6.25
C ALA A 273 12.54 15.40 -7.22
N ASP A 274 13.42 16.29 -6.75
CA ASP A 274 14.50 16.87 -7.55
C ASP A 274 15.65 15.89 -7.82
N ALA A 275 15.73 14.79 -7.07
CA ALA A 275 16.76 13.76 -7.24
C ALA A 275 16.43 12.73 -8.33
N GLN A 276 15.22 12.75 -8.91
CA GLN A 276 14.78 11.80 -9.95
C GLN A 276 15.51 11.94 -11.29
N GLY A 277 16.46 12.88 -11.42
CA GLY A 277 17.38 12.96 -12.56
C GLY A 277 18.52 11.93 -12.56
N SER A 278 18.62 11.07 -11.54
CA SER A 278 19.64 10.00 -11.47
C SER A 278 18.99 8.64 -11.20
N SER A 279 18.55 8.01 -12.30
CA SER A 279 18.26 6.59 -12.50
C SER A 279 17.89 5.74 -11.25
N LEU A 280 16.59 5.46 -11.11
CA LEU A 280 16.10 4.21 -10.54
C LEU A 280 16.26 3.06 -11.54
#